data_AF-A0A146M4D8-F1
#
_entry.id   AF-A0A146M4D8-F1
#
_cell.length_a   1.000
_cell.length_b   1.000
_cell.length_c   1.000
_cell.angle_alpha   90.00
_cell.angle_beta   90.00
_cell.angle_gamma   90.00
#
_symmetry.space_group_name_H-M   'P 1'
#
loop_
_entity.id
_entity.type
_entity.pdbx_description
1 polymer ?
#
loop_
_entity_poly.entity_id
_entity_poly.type
_entity_poly.pdbx_seq_one_letter_code
_entity_poly.pdbx_strand_id
1 'polypeptide(L)'
;MSEREDNVYKAKLAEQAERYDEMVEAMKKVAKLDLELTVEERNLLSVAYKNVIGARRASWRIISSIEQKEESKGTDDKLEMIRQYRGQVEKELRDICSDILNVLDKHLIPAASTGESKVFYYKMKGDYHR
;
A
#
# COMPACT_ATOMS: atom_id res chain seq x y z
N MET A 1 -16.02 21.09 -10.02
CA MET A 1 -15.00 20.05 -10.17
C MET A 1 -15.68 18.72 -9.95
N SER A 2 -15.34 17.72 -10.75
CA SER A 2 -15.84 16.35 -10.56
C SER A 2 -15.24 15.76 -9.28
N GLU A 3 -15.97 14.87 -8.59
CA GLU A 3 -15.45 14.13 -7.44
C GLU A 3 -14.12 13.43 -7.76
N ARG A 4 -13.93 12.98 -9.01
CA ARG A 4 -12.66 12.43 -9.50
C ARG A 4 -11.52 13.45 -9.43
N GLU A 5 -11.74 14.65 -9.97
CA GLU A 5 -10.74 15.73 -10.02
C GLU A 5 -10.34 16.17 -8.62
N ASP A 6 -11.31 16.30 -7.70
CA ASP A 6 -11.07 16.68 -6.31
C ASP A 6 -10.19 15.65 -5.59
N ASN A 7 -10.45 14.35 -5.80
CA ASN A 7 -9.64 13.30 -5.18
C ASN A 7 -8.24 13.20 -5.81
N VAL A 8 -8.11 13.38 -7.13
CA VAL A 8 -6.79 13.44 -7.78
C VAL A 8 -5.98 14.63 -7.28
N TYR A 9 -6.61 15.80 -7.14
CA TYR A 9 -5.95 16.98 -6.59
C TYR A 9 -5.51 16.77 -5.14
N LYS A 10 -6.37 16.17 -4.30
CA LYS A 10 -6.00 15.78 -2.92
C LYS A 10 -4.83 14.81 -2.88
N ALA A 11 -4.79 13.81 -3.78
CA ALA A 11 -3.68 12.86 -3.86
C ALA A 11 -2.35 13.57 -4.19
N LYS A 12 -2.36 14.54 -5.11
CA LYS A 12 -1.18 15.36 -5.44
C LYS A 12 -0.71 16.21 -4.26
N LEU A 13 -1.62 16.83 -3.52
CA LEU A 13 -1.28 17.56 -2.30
C LEU A 13 -0.68 16.63 -1.23
N ALA A 14 -1.28 15.45 -1.05
CA ALA A 14 -0.81 14.45 -0.09
C ALA A 14 0.59 13.93 -0.47
N GLU A 15 0.87 13.73 -1.76
CA GLU A 15 2.20 13.36 -2.27
C GLU A 15 3.25 14.42 -1.92
N GLN A 16 2.95 15.71 -2.18
CA GLN A 16 3.85 16.81 -1.83
C GLN A 16 4.12 16.95 -0.33
N ALA A 17 3.15 16.54 0.49
CA ALA A 17 3.26 16.55 1.94
C ALA A 17 3.78 15.22 2.52
N GLU A 18 4.16 14.26 1.67
CA GLU A 18 4.59 12.91 2.06
C GLU A 18 3.55 12.14 2.92
N ARG A 19 2.27 12.51 2.82
CA ARG A 19 1.15 11.86 3.53
C ARG A 19 0.55 10.74 2.69
N TYR A 20 1.36 9.70 2.46
CA TYR A 20 1.00 8.62 1.52
C TYR A 20 -0.23 7.80 1.93
N ASP A 21 -0.54 7.69 3.22
CA ASP A 21 -1.77 7.04 3.69
C ASP A 21 -3.03 7.78 3.21
N GLU A 22 -3.04 9.11 3.23
CA GLU A 22 -4.14 9.91 2.65
C GLU A 22 -4.15 9.86 1.13
N MET A 23 -2.97 9.81 0.52
CA MET A 23 -2.86 9.63 -0.94
C MET A 23 -3.51 8.31 -1.38
N VAL A 24 -3.31 7.23 -0.63
CA VAL A 24 -3.98 5.93 -0.85
C VAL A 24 -5.49 6.08 -0.77
N GLU A 25 -6.00 6.71 0.30
CA GLU A 25 -7.45 6.87 0.48
C GLU A 25 -8.10 7.72 -0.62
N ALA A 26 -7.44 8.78 -1.07
CA ALA A 26 -7.91 9.60 -2.18
C ALA A 26 -7.93 8.79 -3.50
N MET A 27 -6.85 8.08 -3.81
CA MET A 27 -6.76 7.30 -5.06
C MET A 27 -7.67 6.06 -5.06
N LYS A 28 -7.99 5.49 -3.88
CA LYS A 28 -9.02 4.45 -3.75
C LYS A 28 -10.40 4.95 -4.15
N LYS A 29 -10.75 6.19 -3.79
CA LYS A 29 -12.02 6.79 -4.21
C LYS A 29 -12.09 6.94 -5.72
N VAL A 30 -10.98 7.38 -6.34
CA VAL A 30 -10.87 7.48 -7.81
C VAL A 30 -11.03 6.09 -8.46
N ALA A 31 -10.36 5.07 -7.92
CA ALA A 31 -10.46 3.70 -8.44
C ALA A 31 -11.89 3.13 -8.35
N LYS A 32 -12.62 3.42 -7.27
CA LYS A 32 -13.99 2.95 -7.03
C LYS A 32 -15.05 3.60 -7.94
N LEU A 33 -14.68 4.55 -8.79
CA LEU A 33 -15.57 5.10 -9.81
C LEU A 33 -15.76 4.14 -11.00
N ASP A 34 -15.03 3.01 -11.03
CA ASP A 34 -15.10 1.98 -12.08
C ASP A 34 -14.85 2.53 -13.49
N LEU A 35 -14.06 3.61 -13.57
CA LEU A 35 -13.62 4.22 -14.81
C LEU A 35 -12.14 3.89 -15.05
N GLU A 36 -11.75 3.79 -16.32
CA GLU A 36 -10.34 3.60 -16.66
C GLU A 36 -9.51 4.78 -16.14
N LEU A 37 -8.46 4.45 -15.39
CA LEU A 37 -7.50 5.43 -14.90
C LEU A 37 -6.57 5.87 -16.02
N THR A 38 -6.33 7.17 -16.08
CA THR A 38 -5.27 7.76 -16.90
C THR A 38 -3.90 7.28 -16.43
N VAL A 39 -2.88 7.47 -17.27
CA VAL A 39 -1.49 7.12 -16.92
C VAL A 39 -1.05 7.86 -15.65
N GLU A 40 -1.42 9.14 -15.51
CA GLU A 40 -1.08 9.94 -14.33
C GLU A 40 -1.74 9.38 -13.06
N GLU A 41 -3.05 9.12 -13.09
CA GLU A 41 -3.78 8.59 -11.94
C GLU A 41 -3.27 7.20 -11.53
N ARG A 42 -2.94 6.36 -12.51
CA ARG A 42 -2.37 5.04 -12.26
C ARG A 42 -1.01 5.15 -11.56
N ASN A 43 -0.19 6.10 -12.00
CA ASN A 43 1.11 6.37 -11.36
C ASN A 43 0.92 6.88 -9.93
N LEU A 44 0.00 7.82 -9.69
CA LEU A 44 -0.33 8.31 -8.34
C LEU A 44 -0.75 7.16 -7.42
N LEU A 45 -1.65 6.29 -7.87
CA LEU A 45 -2.07 5.10 -7.11
C LEU A 45 -0.86 4.20 -6.77
N SER A 46 -0.01 3.93 -7.76
CA SER A 46 1.17 3.09 -7.55
C SER A 46 2.18 3.70 -6.60
N VAL A 47 2.42 5.01 -6.68
CA VAL A 47 3.34 5.73 -5.79
C VAL A 47 2.82 5.72 -4.36
N ALA A 48 1.51 5.95 -4.18
CA ALA A 48 0.87 5.95 -2.87
C ALA A 48 1.10 4.64 -2.13
N TYR A 49 0.65 3.51 -2.71
CA TYR A 49 0.79 2.22 -2.05
C TYR A 49 2.24 1.76 -1.92
N LYS A 50 3.11 2.06 -2.90
CA LYS A 50 4.54 1.70 -2.83
C LYS A 50 5.24 2.35 -1.64
N ASN A 51 4.93 3.61 -1.34
CA ASN A 51 5.51 4.30 -0.20
C ASN A 51 4.96 3.78 1.13
N VAL A 52 3.63 3.56 1.22
CA VAL A 52 3.00 2.99 2.43
C VAL A 52 3.58 1.60 2.74
N ILE A 53 3.58 0.67 1.77
CA ILE A 53 4.13 -0.68 1.99
C ILE A 53 5.64 -0.65 2.25
N GLY A 54 6.38 0.26 1.58
CA GLY A 54 7.82 0.42 1.75
C GLY A 54 8.20 0.80 3.19
N ALA A 55 7.49 1.77 3.77
CA ALA A 55 7.68 2.19 5.15
C ALA A 55 7.39 1.04 6.14
N ARG A 56 6.28 0.33 5.96
CA ARG A 56 5.90 -0.80 6.85
C ARG A 56 6.89 -1.97 6.72
N ARG A 57 7.38 -2.28 5.51
CA ARG A 57 8.43 -3.30 5.30
C ARG A 57 9.77 -2.92 5.93
N ALA A 58 10.12 -1.64 5.94
CA ALA A 58 11.31 -1.16 6.64
C ALA A 58 11.15 -1.32 8.15
N SER A 59 10.00 -0.91 8.71
CA SER A 59 9.66 -1.10 10.12
C SER A 59 9.75 -2.58 10.53
N TRP A 60 9.11 -3.48 9.77
CA TRP A 60 9.14 -4.92 10.05
C TRP A 60 10.57 -5.47 10.07
N ARG A 61 11.42 -5.11 9.09
CA ARG A 61 12.83 -5.56 9.05
C ARG A 61 13.62 -5.11 10.29
N ILE A 62 13.40 -3.87 10.74
CA ILE A 62 14.07 -3.33 11.92
C ILE A 62 13.63 -4.10 13.17
N ILE A 63 12.33 -4.30 13.35
CA ILE A 63 11.78 -5.01 14.52
C ILE A 63 12.25 -6.46 14.56
N SER A 64 12.21 -7.16 13.42
CA SER A 64 12.73 -8.53 13.31
C SER A 64 14.23 -8.62 13.66
N SER A 65 15.03 -7.61 13.30
CA SER A 65 16.45 -7.55 13.69
C SER A 65 16.63 -7.31 15.19
N ILE A 66 15.77 -6.49 15.81
CA ILE A 66 15.79 -6.25 17.26
C ILE A 66 15.41 -7.52 18.01
N GLU A 67 14.38 -8.23 17.56
CA GLU A 67 13.95 -9.51 18.15
C GLU A 67 15.08 -10.54 18.16
N GLN A 68 15.74 -10.77 17.02
CA GLN A 68 16.86 -11.71 16.93
C GLN A 68 18.01 -11.36 17.89
N LYS A 69 18.28 -10.05 18.10
CA LYS A 69 19.30 -9.60 19.05
C LYS A 69 18.88 -9.84 20.50
N GLU A 70 17.63 -9.60 20.85
CA GLU A 70 17.14 -9.81 22.22
C GLU A 70 16.99 -11.30 22.56
N GLU A 71 16.64 -12.15 21.59
CA GLU A 71 16.58 -13.61 21.76
C GLU A 71 17.95 -14.18 22.17
N SER A 72 19.05 -13.60 21.69
CA SER A 72 20.41 -13.99 22.10
C SER A 72 20.81 -13.62 23.54
N LYS A 73 20.05 -12.73 24.20
CA LYS A 73 20.35 -12.24 25.56
C LYS A 73 19.53 -12.93 26.66
N GLY A 74 18.54 -13.76 26.30
CA GLY A 74 17.76 -14.56 27.24
C GLY A 74 16.82 -13.77 28.17
N THR A 75 16.32 -12.59 27.75
CA THR A 75 15.33 -11.81 28.51
C THR A 75 13.92 -12.04 27.98
N ASP A 76 13.11 -12.85 28.67
CA ASP A 76 11.79 -13.31 28.18
C ASP A 76 10.72 -12.20 28.08
N ASP A 77 10.57 -11.32 29.09
CA ASP A 77 9.49 -10.32 29.10
C ASP A 77 9.58 -9.31 27.95
N LYS A 78 10.80 -8.86 27.63
CA LYS A 78 11.04 -7.93 26.52
C LYS A 78 10.83 -8.61 25.18
N LEU A 79 11.18 -9.89 25.07
CA LEU A 79 11.03 -10.68 23.86
C LEU A 79 9.55 -10.84 23.50
N GLU A 80 8.68 -11.07 24.49
CA GLU A 80 7.23 -11.14 24.25
C GLU A 80 6.69 -9.80 23.71
N MET A 81 7.06 -8.67 24.32
CA MET A 81 6.64 -7.35 23.85
C MET A 81 7.07 -7.08 22.40
N ILE A 82 8.30 -7.46 22.04
CA ILE A 82 8.81 -7.31 20.67
C ILE A 82 8.02 -8.19 19.69
N ARG A 83 7.73 -9.45 20.06
CA ARG A 83 6.95 -10.38 19.24
C ARG A 83 5.54 -9.87 18.99
N GLN A 84 4.88 -9.33 20.01
CA GLN A 84 3.55 -8.73 19.88
C GLN A 84 3.59 -7.54 18.90
N TYR A 85 4.58 -6.66 19.05
CA TYR A 85 4.72 -5.50 18.17
C TYR A 85 5.06 -5.89 16.72
N ARG A 86 5.93 -6.89 16.50
CA ARG A 86 6.18 -7.47 15.18
C ARG A 86 4.89 -8.00 14.55
N GLY A 87 4.09 -8.72 15.33
CA GLY A 87 2.80 -9.25 14.89
C GLY A 87 1.82 -8.17 14.45
N GLN A 88 1.80 -7.01 15.13
CA GLN A 88 1.01 -5.86 14.71
C GLN A 88 1.48 -5.33 13.33
N VAL A 89 2.79 -5.12 13.15
CA VAL A 89 3.33 -4.62 11.87
C VAL A 89 3.09 -5.63 10.74
N GLU A 90 3.18 -6.93 11.00
CA GLU A 90 2.82 -7.96 10.02
C GLU A 90 1.36 -7.89 9.62
N LYS A 91 0.45 -7.64 10.57
CA LYS A 91 -0.97 -7.48 10.28
C LYS A 91 -1.18 -6.25 9.39
N GLU A 92 -0.58 -5.11 9.73
CA GLU A 92 -0.67 -3.89 8.91
C GLU A 92 -0.16 -4.13 7.48
N LEU A 93 0.97 -4.84 7.32
CA LEU A 93 1.48 -5.24 5.99
C LEU A 93 0.48 -6.08 5.20
N ARG A 94 -0.11 -7.10 5.84
CA ARG A 94 -1.12 -7.97 5.21
C ARG A 94 -2.36 -7.20 4.82
N ASP A 95 -2.81 -6.28 5.68
CA ASP A 95 -3.99 -5.46 5.45
C ASP A 95 -3.76 -4.52 4.25
N ILE A 96 -2.59 -3.87 4.16
CA ILE A 96 -2.22 -3.02 3.01
C ILE A 96 -2.18 -3.85 1.71
N CYS A 97 -1.56 -5.03 1.72
CA CYS A 97 -1.53 -5.91 0.55
C CYS A 97 -2.94 -6.37 0.15
N SER A 98 -3.78 -6.75 1.12
CA SER A 98 -5.16 -7.17 0.86
C SER A 98 -5.98 -6.02 0.26
N ASP A 99 -5.81 -4.80 0.77
CA ASP A 99 -6.52 -3.61 0.29
C ASP A 99 -6.25 -3.33 -1.19
N ILE A 100 -4.99 -3.27 -1.61
CA ILE A 100 -4.66 -3.05 -3.03
C ILE A 100 -5.08 -4.22 -3.92
N LEU A 101 -4.91 -5.47 -3.47
CA LEU A 101 -5.36 -6.63 -4.24
C LEU A 101 -6.87 -6.58 -4.49
N ASN A 102 -7.65 -6.18 -3.48
CA ASN A 102 -9.09 -5.98 -3.61
C ASN A 102 -9.42 -4.84 -4.59
N VAL A 103 -8.71 -3.72 -4.54
CA VAL A 103 -8.92 -2.59 -5.46
C VAL A 103 -8.59 -2.99 -6.91
N LEU A 104 -7.51 -3.75 -7.12
CA LEU A 104 -7.12 -4.26 -8.42
C LEU A 104 -8.19 -5.20 -8.99
N ASP A 105 -8.63 -6.18 -8.20
CA ASP A 105 -9.54 -7.22 -8.68
C ASP A 105 -10.97 -6.73 -8.88
N LYS A 106 -11.45 -5.82 -8.04
CA LYS A 106 -12.85 -5.35 -8.09
C LYS A 106 -13.07 -4.18 -9.05
N HIS A 107 -12.08 -3.29 -9.19
CA HIS A 107 -12.28 -2.02 -9.86
C HIS A 107 -11.34 -1.82 -11.05
N LEU A 108 -10.03 -2.02 -10.88
CA LEU A 108 -9.05 -1.57 -11.87
C LEU A 108 -8.83 -2.54 -13.03
N ILE A 109 -8.69 -3.84 -12.75
CA ILE A 109 -8.53 -4.87 -13.78
C ILE A 109 -9.79 -4.98 -14.66
N PRO A 110 -11.02 -5.00 -14.09
CA PRO A 110 -12.25 -5.01 -14.89
C PRO A 110 -12.42 -3.76 -15.76
N ALA A 111 -12.05 -2.58 -15.27
CA ALA A 111 -12.17 -1.31 -16.00
C ALA A 111 -11.05 -1.07 -17.03
N ALA A 112 -10.02 -1.92 -17.08
CA ALA A 112 -8.88 -1.73 -17.98
C ALA A 112 -9.24 -2.09 -19.45
N SER A 113 -9.26 -1.11 -20.34
CA SER A 113 -9.52 -1.33 -21.77
C SER A 113 -8.30 -1.84 -22.51
N THR A 114 -7.14 -1.24 -22.21
CA THR A 114 -5.92 -1.41 -23.02
C THR A 114 -5.02 -2.53 -22.51
N GLY A 115 -4.22 -3.10 -23.41
CA GLY A 115 -3.20 -4.10 -23.04
C GLY A 115 -2.19 -3.54 -22.03
N GLU A 116 -1.78 -2.29 -22.20
CA GLU A 116 -0.84 -1.61 -21.29
C GLU A 116 -1.42 -1.44 -19.87
N SER A 117 -2.69 -1.00 -19.77
CA SER A 117 -3.42 -0.93 -18.50
C SER A 117 -3.46 -2.28 -17.79
N LYS A 118 -3.80 -3.35 -18.51
CA LYS A 118 -3.89 -4.70 -17.94
C LYS A 118 -2.52 -5.21 -17.46
N VAL A 119 -1.49 -5.08 -18.29
CA VAL A 119 -0.12 -5.50 -17.91
C VAL A 119 0.35 -4.78 -16.66
N PHE A 120 0.10 -3.47 -16.57
CA PHE A 120 0.44 -2.70 -15.38
C PHE A 120 -0.22 -3.26 -14.12
N TYR A 121 -1.54 -3.49 -14.15
CA TYR A 121 -2.28 -3.98 -12.98
C TYR A 121 -1.91 -5.41 -12.60
N TYR A 122 -1.70 -6.31 -13.56
CA TYR A 122 -1.25 -7.67 -13.25
C TYR A 122 0.17 -7.71 -12.70
N LYS A 123 1.07 -6.86 -13.20
CA LYS A 123 2.40 -6.69 -12.59
C LYS A 123 2.27 -6.22 -11.16
N MET A 124 1.46 -5.19 -10.91
CA MET A 124 1.22 -4.67 -9.57
C MET A 124 0.64 -5.75 -8.65
N LYS A 125 -0.34 -6.53 -9.12
CA LYS A 125 -0.91 -7.67 -8.38
C LYS A 125 0.16 -8.68 -7.96
N GLY A 126 1.06 -9.04 -8.88
CA GLY A 126 2.19 -9.92 -8.58
C GLY A 126 3.15 -9.32 -7.54
N ASP A 127 3.41 -8.01 -7.61
CA ASP A 127 4.27 -7.32 -6.65
C ASP A 127 3.72 -7.33 -5.21
N TYR A 128 2.39 -7.30 -5.01
CA TYR A 128 1.77 -7.33 -3.68
C TYR A 128 1.51 -8.74 -3.13
N HIS A 129 1.58 -9.78 -3.98
CA HIS A 129 1.62 -11.16 -3.51
C HIS A 129 3.02 -11.61 -3.04
N ARG A 130 4.09 -10.91 -3.49
CA ARG A 130 5.49 -11.21 -3.17
C ARG A 130 5.93 -10.56 -1.86
#